data_AF-A0A1F5CT49-F1
#
_entry.id   AF-A0A1F5CT49-F1
#
_cell.length_a   1.000
_cell.length_b   1.000
_cell.length_c   1.000
_cell.angle_alpha   90.00
_cell.angle_beta   90.00
_cell.angle_gamma   90.00
#
_symmetry.space_group_name_H-M   'P 1'
#
loop_
_entity.id
_entity.type
_entity.pdbx_description
1 polymer ?
#
loop_
_entity_poly.entity_id
_entity_poly.type
_entity_poly.pdbx_seq_one_letter_code
_entity_poly.pdbx_strand_id
1 'polypeptide(L)' 'MREAIQIGIEEMKLRLALELYRGGKASFGRTAELAGLSQRALFLELKQRGIPYRYGEERFTEEAERLVG' A
#
# COMPACT_ATOMS: atom_id res chain seq x y z
N MET A 1 26.93 7.86 -2.19
CA MET A 1 26.71 6.56 -1.50
C MET A 1 25.54 6.60 -0.52
N ARG A 2 25.45 7.58 0.40
CA ARG A 2 24.31 7.72 1.35
C ARG A 2 22.93 7.77 0.67
N GLU A 3 22.81 8.51 -0.42
CA GLU A 3 21.55 8.67 -1.17
C GLU A 3 21.08 7.36 -1.82
N ALA A 4 21.99 6.60 -2.45
CA ALA A 4 21.67 5.30 -3.04
C ALA A 4 21.16 4.28 -2.00
N ILE A 5 21.74 4.30 -0.79
CA ILE A 5 21.27 3.47 0.33
C ILE A 5 19.86 3.90 0.75
N GLN A 6 19.61 5.20 0.87
CA GLN A 6 18.28 5.71 1.22
C GLN A 6 17.22 5.29 0.19
N ILE A 7 17.52 5.44 -1.10
CA ILE A 7 16.64 5.02 -2.20
C ILE A 7 16.34 3.53 -2.10
N GLY A 8 17.36 2.70 -1.85
CA GLY A 8 17.19 1.26 -1.68
C GLY A 8 16.28 0.89 -0.50
N ILE A 9 16.43 1.59 0.64
CA ILE A 9 15.59 1.38 1.83
C ILE A 9 14.12 1.72 1.54
N GLU A 10 13.84 2.85 0.90
CA GLU A 10 12.48 3.25 0.58
C GLU A 10 11.83 2.31 -0.44
N GLU A 11 12.56 1.88 -1.47
CA GLU A 11 12.06 0.87 -2.43
C GLU A 11 11.79 -0.48 -1.74
N MET A 12 12.62 -0.90 -0.79
CA MET A 12 12.38 -2.13 -0.02
C MET A 12 11.10 -2.02 0.83
N LYS A 13 10.88 -0.90 1.52
CA LYS A 13 9.65 -0.67 2.30
C LYS A 13 8.41 -0.71 1.40
N LEU A 14 8.47 -0.04 0.25
CA LEU A 14 7.37 -0.02 -0.71
C LEU A 14 7.05 -1.44 -1.23
N ARG A 15 8.07 -2.23 -1.58
CA ARG A 15 7.86 -3.62 -2.03
C ARG A 15 7.18 -4.48 -0.96
N LEU A 16 7.66 -4.41 0.28
CA LEU A 16 7.07 -5.16 1.40
C LEU A 16 5.61 -4.74 1.65
N ALA A 17 5.32 -3.44 1.62
CA ALA A 17 3.95 -2.94 1.75
C ALA A 17 3.05 -3.45 0.61
N LEU A 18 3.54 -3.44 -0.64
CA LEU A 18 2.81 -3.95 -1.80
C LEU A 18 2.61 -5.47 -1.77
N GLU A 19 3.53 -6.25 -1.21
CA GLU A 19 3.35 -7.69 -1.00
C GLU A 19 2.23 -7.97 0.00
N LEU A 20 2.19 -7.24 1.11
CA LEU A 20 1.10 -7.31 2.09
C LEU A 20 -0.23 -6.92 1.46
N TYR A 21 -0.25 -5.84 0.66
CA TYR A 21 -1.39 -5.46 -0.14
C TYR A 21 -1.83 -6.62 -1.01
N ARG A 22 -0.99 -7.10 -1.94
CA ARG A 22 -1.36 -8.19 -2.87
C ARG A 22 -1.87 -9.44 -2.15
N GLY A 23 -1.32 -9.77 -0.99
CA GLY A 23 -1.76 -10.89 -0.15
C GLY A 23 -3.07 -10.68 0.62
N GLY A 24 -3.69 -9.50 0.53
CA GLY A 24 -4.93 -9.16 1.26
C GLY A 24 -4.70 -8.86 2.74
N LYS A 25 -3.44 -8.67 3.16
CA LYS A 25 -3.04 -8.50 4.56
C LYS A 25 -3.00 -7.02 4.99
N ALA A 26 -3.11 -6.10 4.05
CA ALA A 26 -3.18 -4.67 4.29
C ALA A 26 -4.18 -4.03 3.32
N SER A 27 -5.02 -3.13 3.83
CA SER A 27 -5.84 -2.24 3.00
C SER A 27 -4.97 -1.24 2.26
N PHE A 28 -5.52 -0.53 1.27
CA PHE A 28 -4.83 0.53 0.56
C PHE A 28 -4.36 1.65 1.50
N GLY A 29 -5.20 2.07 2.45
CA GLY A 29 -4.83 3.06 3.46
C GLY A 29 -3.63 2.61 4.29
N ARG A 30 -3.70 1.39 4.86
CA ARG A 30 -2.59 0.84 5.65
C ARG A 30 -1.33 0.61 4.82
N THR A 31 -1.47 0.27 3.54
CA THR A 31 -0.33 0.12 2.62
C THR A 31 0.37 1.46 2.38
N ALA A 32 -0.40 2.56 2.26
CA ALA A 32 0.15 3.89 2.09
C ALA A 32 0.94 4.34 3.33
N GLU A 33 0.40 4.06 4.52
CA GLU A 33 1.09 4.32 5.80
C GLU A 33 2.40 3.53 5.93
N LEU A 34 2.36 2.21 5.66
CA LEU A 34 3.54 1.34 5.72
C LEU A 34 4.63 1.74 4.73
N ALA A 35 4.23 2.21 3.54
CA ALA A 35 5.14 2.67 2.50
C ALA A 35 5.62 4.12 2.70
N GLY A 36 5.06 4.86 3.67
CA GLY A 36 5.36 6.29 3.84
C GLY A 36 4.88 7.15 2.65
N LEU A 37 3.85 6.70 1.93
CA LEU A 37 3.33 7.36 0.74
C LEU A 37 1.97 8.01 1.02
N SER A 38 1.65 9.05 0.25
CA SER A 38 0.26 9.48 0.14
C SER A 38 -0.55 8.41 -0.62
N GLN A 39 -1.86 8.33 -0.35
CA GLN A 39 -2.76 7.46 -1.11
C GLN A 39 -2.67 7.72 -2.62
N ARG A 40 -2.55 8.99 -3.05
CA ARG A 40 -2.37 9.32 -4.48
C ARG A 40 -1.07 8.75 -5.05
N ALA A 41 0.03 8.83 -4.31
CA ALA A 41 1.31 8.26 -4.74
C ALA A 41 1.25 6.73 -4.82
N LEU A 42 0.64 6.08 -3.82
CA LEU A 42 0.44 4.63 -3.85
C LEU A 42 -0.42 4.18 -5.04
N PHE A 43 -1.49 4.91 -5.37
CA PHE A 43 -2.30 4.62 -6.54
C PHE A 43 -1.48 4.62 -7.84
N LEU A 44 -0.56 5.57 -7.99
CA LEU A 44 0.34 5.64 -9.13
C LEU A 44 1.33 4.49 -9.15
N GLU A 45 1.88 4.09 -8.00
CA GLU A 45 2.73 2.90 -7.88
C GLU A 45 1.98 1.62 -8.29
N LEU A 46 0.74 1.43 -7.84
CA LEU A 46 -0.09 0.29 -8.25
C LEU A 46 -0.30 0.28 -9.76
N LYS A 47 -0.65 1.44 -10.35
CA LYS A 47 -0.82 1.60 -11.80
C LYS A 47 0.46 1.27 -12.58
N GLN A 48 1.60 1.83 -12.17
CA GLN A 48 2.88 1.63 -12.85
C GLN A 48 3.36 0.19 -12.77
N ARG A 49 3.10 -0.48 -11.64
CA ARG A 49 3.50 -1.88 -11.40
C ARG A 49 2.46 -2.90 -11.85
N GLY A 50 1.35 -2.45 -12.46
CA GLY A 50 0.27 -3.33 -12.92
C GLY A 50 -0.46 -4.08 -11.80
N ILE A 51 -0.44 -3.55 -10.57
CA ILE A 51 -1.12 -4.14 -9.43
C ILE A 51 -2.59 -3.65 -9.43
N PRO A 52 -3.58 -4.55 -9.41
CA PRO A 52 -4.99 -4.16 -9.38
C PRO A 52 -5.31 -3.36 -8.12
N TYR A 53 -6.00 -2.25 -8.30
CA TYR A 53 -6.55 -1.48 -7.19
C TYR A 53 -7.85 -2.13 -6.71
N ARG A 54 -7.89 -2.58 -5.45
CA ARG A 54 -9.06 -3.22 -4.83
C ARG A 54 -10.08 -2.20 -4.33
N TYR A 55 -10.70 -1.49 -5.26
CA TYR A 55 -11.75 -0.52 -4.96
C TYR A 55 -13.00 -1.14 -4.33
N GLY A 56 -13.24 -2.43 -4.55
CA GLY A 56 -14.46 -3.14 -4.12
C GLY A 56 -14.35 -3.85 -2.77
N GLU A 57 -13.24 -4.53 -2.49
CA GLU A 57 -13.12 -5.33 -1.25
C GLU A 57 -12.82 -4.47 -0.02
N GLU A 58 -12.00 -3.42 -0.17
CA GLU A 58 -11.51 -2.65 0.99
C GLU A 58 -12.55 -1.72 1.59
N ARG A 59 -13.49 -1.19 0.79
CA ARG A 59 -14.66 -0.48 1.33
C ARG A 59 -15.50 -1.38 2.22
N PHE A 60 -15.73 -2.62 1.79
CA PHE A 60 -16.53 -3.57 2.57
C PHE A 60 -15.85 -3.92 3.89
N THR A 61 -14.54 -4.13 3.91
CA THR A 61 -13.81 -4.44 5.16
C THR A 61 -13.73 -3.24 6.08
N GLU A 62 -13.42 -2.04 5.57
CA GLU A 62 -13.36 -0.81 6.38
C GLU A 62 -14.75 -0.39 6.91
N GLU A 63 -15.81 -0.59 6.14
CA GLU A 63 -17.20 -0.41 6.62
C GLU A 63 -17.58 -1.47 7.64
N ALA A 64 -17.21 -2.74 7.44
CA ALA A 64 -17.48 -3.79 8.41
C ALA A 64 -16.76 -3.52 9.75
N GLU A 65 -15.47 -3.19 9.73
CA GLU A 65 -14.70 -2.87 10.95
C GLU A 65 -15.29 -1.67 11.72
N ARG A 66 -15.88 -0.67 11.02
CA ARG A 66 -16.59 0.43 11.67
C ARG A 66 -17.93 0.05 12.29
N LEU A 67 -18.56 -1.02 11.85
CA LEU A 67 -19.88 -1.46 12.33
C LEU A 67 -19.81 -2.43 13.51
N VAL A 68 -18.67 -3.14 13.68
CA VAL A 68 -18.42 -4.04 14.81
C VAL A 68 -17.43 -3.49 15.84
N GLY A 69 -16.87 -2.30 15.60
CA GLY A 69 -15.99 -1.58 16.53
C GLY A 69 -16.73 -0.65 17.49
#